data_AF-A0A315B3A7-F1
#
_entry.id   AF-A0A315B3A7-F1
#
_cell.length_a   1.000
_cell.length_b   1.000
_cell.length_c   1.000
_cell.angle_alpha   90.00
_cell.angle_beta   90.00
_cell.angle_gamma   90.00
#
_symmetry.space_group_name_H-M   'P 1'
#
loop_
_entity.id
_entity.type
_entity.pdbx_description
1 polymer ?
#
loop_
_entity_poly.entity_id
_entity_poly.type
_entity_poly.pdbx_seq_one_letter_code
_entity_poly.pdbx_strand_id
1 'polypeptide(L)'
;MNQFITKAKNFFRSIGKLSASLFFAALGVVVIVYAYNAIGDAYQKKKNEKYEAVREWSYDLNDIGFIAKAKTKVVNGSLFVQLNFEGYPAYLTHPSLSQKNQDAEFILNFTDADNFELFDQRIKINNFTTVEVGGKPEGLRYQFTVPISTATYEKFSNLSIGWTFKTKIPEIVQPAARPPKGDKPISSDSTDHCAPGLSRSERMRRLALNGTVRENAKESYSVGSKSVMFSWDGSVLLCS
;
A
#
# COMPACT_ATOMS: atom_id res chain seq x y z
N MET A 1 10.30 30.83 86.94
CA MET A 1 9.87 29.62 86.19
C MET A 1 8.64 29.87 85.32
N ASN A 2 7.54 30.46 85.84
CA ASN A 2 6.33 30.74 85.05
C ASN A 2 6.53 31.65 83.81
N GLN A 3 7.39 32.67 83.89
CA GLN A 3 7.57 33.61 82.78
C GLN A 3 8.26 32.98 81.55
N PHE A 4 9.15 32.00 81.77
CA PHE A 4 9.83 31.26 80.70
C PHE A 4 8.87 30.31 79.97
N ILE A 5 8.01 29.63 80.73
CA ILE A 5 6.99 28.73 80.17
C ILE A 5 6.01 29.50 79.29
N THR A 6 5.58 30.70 79.72
CA THR A 6 4.67 31.55 78.94
C THR A 6 5.31 32.07 77.65
N LYS A 7 6.58 32.49 77.69
CA LYS A 7 7.33 32.92 76.49
C LYS A 7 7.51 31.77 75.49
N ALA A 8 7.88 30.58 75.96
CA ALA A 8 8.02 29.39 75.12
C ALA A 8 6.68 29.01 74.45
N LYS A 9 5.57 29.00 75.21
CA LYS A 9 4.22 28.73 74.66
C LYS A 9 3.84 29.72 73.55
N ASN A 10 4.10 31.01 73.75
CA ASN A 10 3.80 32.04 72.76
C ASN A 10 4.66 31.92 71.50
N PHE A 11 5.94 31.56 71.66
CA PHE A 11 6.87 31.31 70.56
C PHE A 11 6.43 30.12 69.70
N PHE A 12 6.14 28.96 70.30
CA PHE A 12 5.64 27.79 69.57
C PHE A 12 4.28 28.03 68.91
N ARG A 13 3.40 28.80 69.55
CA ARG A 13 2.11 29.19 68.94
C ARG A 13 2.30 30.13 67.75
N SER A 14 3.31 30.99 67.78
CA SER A 14 3.65 31.90 66.67
C SER A 14 4.26 31.13 65.50
N ILE A 15 5.24 30.25 65.76
CA ILE A 15 5.82 29.35 64.75
C ILE A 15 4.75 28.44 64.15
N GLY A 16 3.90 27.83 64.99
CA GLY A 16 2.83 26.96 64.50
C GLY A 16 1.86 27.68 63.56
N LYS A 17 1.52 28.94 63.83
CA LYS A 17 0.74 29.77 62.90
C LYS A 17 1.48 30.01 61.60
N LEU A 18 2.76 30.37 61.67
CA LEU A 18 3.59 30.68 60.49
C LEU A 18 3.77 29.45 59.60
N SER A 19 4.08 28.29 60.20
CA SER A 19 4.18 27.00 59.50
C SER A 19 2.85 26.57 58.90
N ALA A 20 1.74 26.74 59.61
CA ALA A 20 0.41 26.46 59.05
C ALA A 20 0.11 27.37 57.85
N SER A 21 0.39 28.67 57.95
CA SER A 21 0.22 29.62 56.85
C SER A 21 1.07 29.24 55.63
N LEU A 22 2.34 28.90 55.82
CA LEU A 22 3.23 28.43 54.76
C LEU A 22 2.73 27.13 54.12
N PHE A 23 2.29 26.18 54.93
CA PHE A 23 1.74 24.92 54.44
C PHE A 23 0.49 25.15 53.58
N PHE A 24 -0.47 25.95 54.06
CA PHE A 24 -1.68 26.26 53.30
C PHE A 24 -1.38 27.06 52.03
N ALA A 25 -0.40 27.97 52.07
CA ALA A 25 0.05 28.69 50.87
C ALA A 25 0.65 27.73 49.83
N ALA A 26 1.54 26.83 50.25
CA ALA A 26 2.13 25.82 49.37
C ALA A 26 1.06 24.87 48.79
N LEU A 27 0.12 24.42 49.62
CA LEU A 27 -0.98 23.56 49.20
C LEU A 27 -1.90 24.29 48.22
N GLY A 28 -2.14 25.59 48.43
CA GLY A 28 -2.84 26.45 47.48
C GLY A 28 -2.15 26.51 46.11
N VAL A 29 -0.82 26.69 46.08
CA VAL A 29 -0.06 26.68 44.81
C VAL A 29 -0.15 25.33 44.11
N VAL A 30 0.00 24.22 44.84
CA VAL A 30 -0.11 22.86 44.27
C VAL A 30 -1.50 22.64 43.67
N VAL A 31 -2.56 23.04 44.36
CA VAL A 31 -3.94 22.93 43.86
C VAL A 31 -4.13 23.78 42.59
N ILE A 32 -3.59 25.00 42.55
CA ILE A 32 -3.67 25.87 41.36
C ILE A 32 -2.96 25.24 40.16
N VAL A 33 -1.74 24.72 40.34
CA VAL A 33 -0.97 24.08 39.26
C VAL A 33 -1.71 22.85 38.74
N TYR A 34 -2.22 22.01 39.63
CA TYR A 34 -2.96 20.81 39.23
C TYR A 34 -4.27 21.15 38.51
N ALA A 35 -5.01 22.13 39.01
CA ALA A 35 -6.23 22.62 38.37
C ALA A 35 -5.94 23.21 36.97
N TYR A 36 -4.86 23.99 36.83
CA TYR A 36 -4.46 24.56 35.55
C TYR A 36 -4.15 23.48 34.51
N ASN A 37 -3.38 22.46 34.89
CA ASN A 37 -3.07 21.34 34.00
C ASN A 37 -4.33 20.52 33.65
N ALA A 38 -5.16 20.19 34.64
CA ALA A 38 -6.39 19.43 34.41
C ALA A 38 -7.38 20.18 33.50
N ILE A 39 -7.50 21.50 33.63
CA ILE A 39 -8.31 22.34 32.74
C ILE A 39 -7.72 22.36 31.33
N GLY A 40 -6.39 22.49 31.20
CA GLY A 40 -5.69 22.42 29.93
C GLY A 40 -5.94 21.09 29.21
N ASP A 41 -5.80 19.98 29.91
CA ASP A 41 -6.04 18.63 29.38
C ASP A 41 -7.50 18.44 28.97
N ALA A 42 -8.45 18.88 29.80
CA ALA A 42 -9.88 18.82 29.48
C ALA A 42 -10.24 19.66 28.25
N TYR A 43 -9.64 20.85 28.12
CA TYR A 43 -9.85 21.72 26.96
C TYR A 43 -9.30 21.10 25.68
N GLN A 44 -8.09 20.53 25.73
CA GLN A 44 -7.51 19.81 24.58
C GLN A 44 -8.32 18.58 24.22
N LYS A 45 -8.78 17.80 25.20
CA LYS A 45 -9.63 16.64 24.97
C LYS A 45 -10.92 17.04 24.25
N LYS A 46 -11.62 18.07 24.72
CA LYS A 46 -12.84 18.57 24.08
C LYS A 46 -12.60 19.14 22.68
N LYS A 47 -11.45 19.78 22.44
CA LYS A 47 -11.05 20.22 21.09
C LYS A 47 -10.80 19.02 20.17
N ASN A 48 -10.18 17.96 20.70
CA ASN A 48 -9.83 16.75 19.97
C ASN A 48 -11.03 15.86 19.62
N GLU A 49 -12.12 15.90 20.41
CA GLU A 49 -13.36 15.15 20.14
C GLU A 49 -13.90 15.40 18.73
N LYS A 50 -13.77 16.61 18.19
CA LYS A 50 -14.19 16.93 16.81
C LYS A 50 -13.44 16.11 15.75
N TYR A 51 -12.21 15.70 16.04
CA TYR A 51 -11.34 14.95 15.12
C TYR A 51 -11.39 13.43 15.32
N GLU A 52 -12.13 12.98 16.34
CA GLU A 52 -12.56 11.59 16.46
C GLU A 52 -13.62 11.24 15.40
N ALA A 53 -14.29 12.26 14.84
CA ALA A 53 -15.20 12.10 13.72
C ALA A 53 -14.45 11.63 12.46
N VAL A 54 -15.05 10.67 11.76
CA VAL A 54 -14.49 10.09 10.53
C VAL A 54 -14.52 11.13 9.42
N ARG A 55 -13.36 11.43 8.84
CA ARG A 55 -13.24 12.14 7.56
C ARG A 55 -13.14 11.13 6.43
N GLU A 56 -13.81 11.40 5.34
CA GLU A 56 -13.78 10.57 4.14
C GLU A 56 -13.06 11.31 3.03
N TRP A 57 -12.24 10.57 2.30
CA TRP A 57 -11.44 11.05 1.19
C TRP A 57 -11.68 10.15 0.00
N SER A 58 -11.67 10.73 -1.19
CA SER A 58 -11.77 9.99 -2.44
C SER A 58 -10.68 10.48 -3.38
N TYR A 59 -10.05 9.56 -4.09
CA TYR A 59 -9.08 9.86 -5.13
C TYR A 59 -9.34 8.96 -6.33
N ASP A 60 -9.46 9.58 -7.51
CA ASP A 60 -9.73 8.89 -8.75
C ASP A 60 -8.43 8.29 -9.32
N LEU A 61 -8.44 6.98 -9.56
CA LEU A 61 -7.36 6.19 -10.16
C LEU A 61 -7.89 5.39 -11.35
N ASN A 62 -8.91 5.91 -12.03
CA ASN A 62 -9.58 5.24 -13.15
C ASN A 62 -8.60 4.92 -14.29
N ASP A 63 -7.53 5.71 -14.45
CA ASP A 63 -6.45 5.48 -15.41
C ASP A 63 -5.72 4.14 -15.18
N ILE A 64 -5.71 3.67 -13.94
CA ILE A 64 -5.18 2.35 -13.55
C ILE A 64 -6.28 1.39 -13.09
N GLY A 65 -7.56 1.75 -13.28
CA GLY A 65 -8.73 0.90 -13.01
C GLY A 65 -9.14 0.80 -11.54
N PHE A 66 -8.87 1.84 -10.75
CA PHE A 66 -9.25 1.92 -9.34
C PHE A 66 -10.02 3.18 -8.99
N ILE A 67 -10.84 3.12 -7.93
CA ILE A 67 -11.31 4.30 -7.20
C ILE A 67 -10.90 4.12 -5.75
N ALA A 68 -10.08 5.04 -5.23
CA ALA A 68 -9.62 4.96 -3.86
C ALA A 68 -10.53 5.73 -2.92
N LYS A 69 -10.93 5.10 -1.82
CA LYS A 69 -11.68 5.69 -0.72
C LYS A 69 -10.93 5.48 0.58
N ALA A 70 -10.51 6.56 1.21
CA ALA A 70 -9.87 6.52 2.53
C ALA A 70 -10.81 7.08 3.59
N LYS A 71 -10.85 6.44 4.75
CA LYS A 71 -11.50 6.95 5.96
C LYS A 71 -10.45 7.17 7.03
N THR A 72 -10.41 8.37 7.59
CA THR A 72 -9.44 8.74 8.61
C THR A 72 -10.12 9.23 9.87
N LYS A 73 -9.55 8.93 11.03
CA LYS A 73 -9.90 9.58 12.30
C LYS A 73 -8.67 9.64 13.19
N VAL A 74 -8.60 10.66 14.05
CA VAL A 74 -7.53 10.75 15.05
C VAL A 74 -8.13 10.53 16.42
N VAL A 75 -7.56 9.57 17.15
CA VAL A 75 -7.94 9.27 18.54
C VAL A 75 -6.67 9.20 19.37
N ASN A 76 -6.59 9.98 20.43
CA ASN A 76 -5.45 10.00 21.37
C ASN A 76 -4.07 10.10 20.68
N GLY A 77 -3.92 11.00 19.70
CA GLY A 77 -2.63 11.21 19.01
C GLY A 77 -2.24 10.10 18.03
N SER A 78 -3.18 9.22 17.67
CA SER A 78 -2.98 8.20 16.65
C SER A 78 -3.98 8.41 15.51
N LEU A 79 -3.46 8.44 14.28
CA LEU A 79 -4.25 8.40 13.05
C LEU A 79 -4.63 6.97 12.75
N PHE A 80 -5.92 6.72 12.62
CA PHE A 80 -6.48 5.49 12.10
C PHE A 80 -6.86 5.73 10.65
N VAL A 81 -6.36 4.90 9.74
CA VAL A 81 -6.66 4.98 8.32
C VAL A 81 -7.23 3.65 7.85
N GLN A 82 -8.39 3.70 7.20
CA GLN A 82 -8.93 2.60 6.41
C GLN A 82 -8.93 3.00 4.94
N LEU A 83 -8.20 2.26 4.13
CA LEU A 83 -8.11 2.44 2.69
C LEU A 83 -8.89 1.33 1.99
N ASN A 84 -9.78 1.70 1.08
CA ASN A 84 -10.49 0.78 0.19
C ASN A 84 -10.24 1.22 -1.24
N PHE A 85 -9.79 0.32 -2.08
CA PHE A 85 -9.77 0.50 -3.53
C PHE A 85 -10.91 -0.30 -4.12
N GLU A 86 -11.78 0.39 -4.87
CA GLU A 86 -12.85 -0.22 -5.66
C GLU A 86 -12.33 -0.45 -7.08
N GLY A 87 -12.61 -1.63 -7.63
CA GLY A 87 -12.02 -2.12 -8.88
C GLY A 87 -10.97 -3.20 -8.62
N TYR A 88 -10.82 -4.12 -9.57
CA TYR A 88 -9.78 -5.14 -9.52
C TYR A 88 -9.18 -5.39 -10.92
N PRO A 89 -8.24 -4.54 -11.34
CA PRO A 89 -7.71 -4.57 -12.70
C PRO A 89 -7.00 -5.88 -13.06
N ALA A 90 -7.09 -6.27 -14.33
CA ALA A 90 -6.54 -7.54 -14.81
C ALA A 90 -5.02 -7.69 -14.62
N TYR A 91 -4.25 -6.61 -14.49
CA TYR A 91 -2.82 -6.70 -14.23
C TYR A 91 -2.49 -7.24 -12.81
N LEU A 92 -3.45 -7.27 -11.89
CA LEU A 92 -3.29 -7.90 -10.57
C LEU A 92 -3.51 -9.41 -10.58
N THR A 93 -4.29 -9.92 -11.54
CA THR A 93 -4.52 -11.36 -11.74
C THR A 93 -3.63 -11.96 -12.83
N HIS A 94 -3.04 -11.13 -13.69
CA HIS A 94 -2.23 -11.60 -14.81
C HIS A 94 -0.99 -12.36 -14.32
N PRO A 95 -0.75 -13.62 -14.71
CA PRO A 95 0.30 -14.47 -14.11
C PRO A 95 1.70 -13.86 -14.11
N SER A 96 2.09 -13.16 -15.19
CA SER A 96 3.43 -12.56 -15.29
C SER A 96 3.60 -11.24 -14.55
N LEU A 97 2.49 -10.56 -14.19
CA LEU A 97 2.50 -9.26 -13.53
C LEU A 97 2.11 -9.36 -12.06
N SER A 98 1.18 -10.24 -11.73
CA SER A 98 0.70 -10.47 -10.36
C SER A 98 1.88 -10.69 -9.42
N GLN A 99 2.77 -11.64 -9.74
CA GLN A 99 3.95 -11.91 -8.91
C GLN A 99 4.92 -10.71 -8.85
N LYS A 100 5.09 -9.96 -9.94
CA LYS A 100 5.99 -8.80 -9.98
C LYS A 100 5.42 -7.60 -9.21
N ASN A 101 4.10 -7.49 -9.13
CA ASN A 101 3.40 -6.40 -8.49
C ASN A 101 3.15 -6.67 -7.00
N GLN A 102 3.37 -7.88 -6.48
CA GLN A 102 3.15 -8.18 -5.05
C GLN A 102 3.98 -7.31 -4.10
N ASP A 103 5.23 -7.01 -4.46
CA ASP A 103 6.12 -6.13 -3.69
C ASP A 103 6.04 -4.66 -4.07
N ALA A 104 5.26 -4.32 -5.10
CA ALA A 104 5.03 -2.94 -5.49
C ALA A 104 4.05 -2.26 -4.52
N GLU A 105 4.03 -0.94 -4.56
CA GLU A 105 3.47 -0.12 -3.49
C GLU A 105 2.43 0.86 -4.03
N PHE A 106 1.40 1.10 -3.22
CA PHE A 106 0.63 2.34 -3.23
C PHE A 106 1.30 3.34 -2.27
N ILE A 107 1.36 4.60 -2.68
CA ILE A 107 1.97 5.70 -1.92
C ILE A 107 0.85 6.67 -1.56
N LEU A 108 0.43 6.66 -0.30
CA LEU A 108 -0.67 7.47 0.22
C LEU A 108 -0.12 8.81 0.74
N ASN A 109 -0.45 9.91 0.08
CA ASN A 109 0.03 11.24 0.45
C ASN A 109 -1.12 12.15 0.87
N PHE A 110 -1.05 12.70 2.08
CA PHE A 110 -1.91 13.81 2.49
C PHE A 110 -1.15 15.12 2.46
N THR A 111 -1.76 16.14 1.86
CA THR A 111 -1.18 17.48 1.76
C THR A 111 -2.07 18.53 2.43
N ASP A 112 -1.49 19.68 2.73
CA ASP A 112 -2.26 20.87 3.06
C ASP A 112 -2.89 21.52 1.83
N ALA A 113 -3.55 22.66 2.05
CA ALA A 113 -4.22 23.45 1.02
C ALA A 113 -3.24 24.05 -0.01
N ASP A 114 -1.98 24.22 0.36
CA ASP A 114 -0.90 24.73 -0.49
C ASP A 114 -0.13 23.60 -1.19
N ASN A 115 -0.58 22.35 -1.03
CA ASN A 115 0.04 21.12 -1.54
C ASN A 115 1.39 20.75 -0.91
N PHE A 116 1.69 21.24 0.30
CA PHE A 116 2.81 20.71 1.08
C PHE A 116 2.47 19.34 1.66
N GLU A 117 3.40 18.39 1.52
CA GLU A 117 3.28 17.04 2.07
C GLU A 117 3.30 17.09 3.61
N LEU A 118 2.26 16.55 4.22
CA LEU A 118 2.12 16.45 5.68
C LEU A 118 2.31 15.01 6.17
N PHE A 119 2.03 14.04 5.31
CA PHE A 119 2.07 12.62 5.62
C PHE A 119 2.21 11.80 4.34
N ASP A 120 3.16 10.86 4.35
CA ASP A 120 3.35 9.80 3.34
C ASP A 120 3.28 8.44 4.02
N GLN A 121 2.60 7.49 3.39
CA GLN A 121 2.64 6.09 3.75
C GLN A 121 2.71 5.20 2.52
N ARG A 122 3.76 4.37 2.47
CA ARG A 122 3.95 3.34 1.45
C ARG A 122 3.34 2.03 1.91
N ILE A 123 2.53 1.42 1.06
CA ILE A 123 1.77 0.21 1.36
C ILE A 123 1.95 -0.77 0.21
N LYS A 124 2.62 -1.88 0.47
CA LYS A 124 2.79 -2.97 -0.50
C LYS A 124 1.44 -3.60 -0.86
N ILE A 125 1.28 -4.00 -2.12
CA ILE A 125 0.06 -4.67 -2.61
C ILE A 125 -0.24 -5.93 -1.81
N ASN A 126 0.77 -6.73 -1.46
CA ASN A 126 0.60 -7.96 -0.68
C ASN A 126 0.09 -7.74 0.76
N ASN A 127 0.11 -6.51 1.27
CA ASN A 127 -0.47 -6.19 2.58
C ASN A 127 -1.99 -5.99 2.52
N PHE A 128 -2.56 -5.79 1.33
CA PHE A 128 -3.99 -5.61 1.17
C PHE A 128 -4.73 -6.94 1.26
N THR A 129 -5.90 -6.90 1.90
CA THR A 129 -6.89 -7.97 1.78
C THR A 129 -7.72 -7.74 0.53
N THR A 130 -7.83 -8.75 -0.33
CA THR A 130 -8.74 -8.73 -1.46
C THR A 130 -10.19 -8.78 -0.98
N VAL A 131 -11.01 -7.86 -1.46
CA VAL A 131 -12.45 -7.83 -1.21
C VAL A 131 -13.14 -8.58 -2.35
N GLU A 132 -13.91 -9.60 -2.01
CA GLU A 132 -14.62 -10.43 -2.98
C GLU A 132 -16.13 -10.28 -2.84
N VAL A 133 -16.83 -10.26 -3.98
CA VAL A 133 -18.29 -10.30 -4.06
C VAL A 133 -18.66 -11.42 -5.03
N GLY A 134 -19.45 -12.39 -4.57
CA GLY A 134 -19.81 -13.55 -5.38
C GLY A 134 -18.62 -14.40 -5.84
N GLY A 135 -17.54 -14.44 -5.06
CA GLY A 135 -16.31 -15.20 -5.36
C GLY A 135 -15.41 -14.58 -6.44
N LYS A 136 -15.66 -13.32 -6.81
CA LYS A 136 -14.79 -12.55 -7.70
C LYS A 136 -14.14 -11.41 -6.93
N PRO A 137 -12.85 -11.13 -7.19
CA PRO A 137 -12.18 -10.00 -6.57
C PRO A 137 -12.73 -8.70 -7.17
N GLU A 138 -13.18 -7.79 -6.31
CA GLU A 138 -13.75 -6.49 -6.70
C GLU A 138 -13.00 -5.30 -6.10
N GLY A 139 -12.06 -5.53 -5.18
CA GLY A 139 -11.34 -4.45 -4.55
C GLY A 139 -10.21 -4.90 -3.64
N LEU A 140 -9.54 -3.92 -3.06
CA LEU A 140 -8.49 -4.10 -2.06
C LEU A 140 -8.83 -3.30 -0.80
N ARG A 141 -8.54 -3.86 0.37
CA ARG A 141 -8.73 -3.18 1.66
C ARG A 141 -7.47 -3.29 2.50
N TYR A 142 -7.09 -2.17 3.12
CA TYR A 142 -6.02 -2.12 4.10
C TYR A 142 -6.36 -1.16 5.23
N GLN A 143 -5.87 -1.47 6.43
CA GLN A 143 -6.06 -0.64 7.61
C GLN A 143 -4.75 -0.54 8.36
N PHE A 144 -4.44 0.67 8.84
CA PHE A 144 -3.25 0.90 9.63
C PHE A 144 -3.46 2.04 10.64
N THR A 145 -2.59 2.06 11.63
CA THR A 145 -2.56 3.09 12.67
C THR A 145 -1.15 3.62 12.81
N VAL A 146 -1.02 4.95 12.84
CA VAL A 146 0.27 5.64 12.96
C VAL A 146 0.16 6.83 13.90
N PRO A 147 1.22 7.15 14.67
CA PRO A 147 1.21 8.32 15.54
C PRO A 147 1.15 9.61 14.69
N ILE A 148 0.24 10.52 15.02
CA ILE A 148 0.17 11.85 14.42
C ILE A 148 -0.35 12.87 15.44
N SER A 149 0.13 14.11 15.35
CA SER A 149 -0.46 15.20 16.13
C SER A 149 -1.82 15.62 15.54
N THR A 150 -2.77 15.99 16.40
CA THR A 150 -4.03 16.59 15.94
C THR A 150 -3.80 17.84 15.10
N ALA A 151 -2.78 18.65 15.43
CA ALA A 151 -2.43 19.86 14.69
C ALA A 151 -1.97 19.57 13.25
N THR A 152 -1.30 18.43 13.01
CA THR A 152 -0.94 17.99 11.65
C THR A 152 -2.17 17.51 10.90
N TYR A 153 -3.01 16.69 11.53
CA TYR A 153 -4.24 16.17 10.93
C TYR A 153 -5.26 17.28 10.59
N GLU A 154 -5.32 18.33 11.41
CA GLU A 154 -6.12 19.53 11.15
C GLU A 154 -5.81 20.15 9.79
N LYS A 155 -4.54 20.09 9.36
CA LYS A 155 -4.07 20.66 8.10
C LYS A 155 -4.30 19.78 6.88
N PHE A 156 -4.72 18.52 7.05
CA PHE A 156 -5.03 17.65 5.92
C PHE A 156 -6.15 18.31 5.08
N SER A 157 -5.83 18.61 3.83
CA SER A 157 -6.76 19.24 2.88
C SER A 157 -7.00 18.37 1.67
N ASN A 158 -5.97 17.66 1.18
CA ASN A 158 -6.07 16.83 -0.01
C ASN A 158 -5.48 15.45 0.24
N LEU A 159 -6.00 14.46 -0.50
CA LEU A 159 -5.43 13.13 -0.61
C LEU A 159 -4.93 12.95 -2.05
N SER A 160 -3.74 12.37 -2.20
CA SER A 160 -3.26 11.85 -3.48
C SER A 160 -2.68 10.45 -3.29
N ILE A 161 -2.75 9.65 -4.35
CA ILE A 161 -2.22 8.29 -4.34
C ILE A 161 -1.31 8.09 -5.54
N GLY A 162 -0.04 7.79 -5.24
CA GLY A 162 0.92 7.30 -6.21
C GLY A 162 1.02 5.77 -6.22
N TRP A 163 1.71 5.22 -7.21
CA TRP A 163 1.95 3.78 -7.31
C TRP A 163 3.29 3.46 -7.98
N THR A 164 3.80 2.25 -7.76
CA THR A 164 5.06 1.76 -8.36
C THR A 164 4.90 0.49 -9.22
N PHE A 165 3.70 -0.07 -9.32
CA PHE A 165 3.45 -1.31 -10.06
C PHE A 165 3.25 -1.12 -11.56
N LYS A 166 3.40 -2.22 -12.31
CA LYS A 166 3.20 -2.26 -13.76
C LYS A 166 1.75 -2.53 -14.10
N THR A 167 1.15 -1.62 -14.86
CA THR A 167 -0.26 -1.67 -15.28
C THR A 167 -0.46 -2.18 -16.71
N LYS A 168 0.57 -2.10 -17.55
CA LYS A 168 0.53 -2.54 -18.95
C LYS A 168 0.66 -4.07 -19.05
N ILE A 169 -0.44 -4.73 -19.38
CA ILE A 169 -0.44 -6.16 -19.73
C ILE A 169 0.32 -6.30 -21.05
N PRO A 170 1.35 -7.16 -21.14
CA PRO A 170 2.05 -7.41 -22.40
C PRO A 170 1.05 -7.90 -23.44
N GLU A 171 0.99 -7.23 -24.59
CA GLU A 171 0.22 -7.76 -25.72
C GLU A 171 0.81 -9.11 -26.09
N ILE A 172 -0.03 -10.14 -26.03
CA ILE A 172 0.29 -11.43 -26.62
C ILE A 172 0.42 -11.13 -28.12
N VAL A 173 1.64 -11.21 -28.65
CA VAL A 173 1.87 -11.19 -30.09
C VAL A 173 1.17 -12.42 -30.64
N GLN A 174 -0.10 -12.26 -31.04
CA GLN A 174 -0.81 -13.29 -31.77
C GLN A 174 0.00 -13.51 -33.05
N PRO A 175 0.45 -14.75 -33.35
CA PRO A 175 0.98 -15.04 -34.66
C PRO A 175 -0.11 -14.62 -35.65
N ALA A 176 0.27 -13.75 -36.60
CA ALA A 176 -0.63 -13.23 -37.62
C ALA A 176 -1.54 -14.35 -38.14
N ALA A 177 -2.84 -14.04 -38.22
CA ALA A 177 -3.87 -14.94 -38.69
C ALA A 177 -3.37 -15.75 -39.90
N ARG A 178 -3.55 -17.07 -39.83
CA ARG A 178 -3.28 -17.97 -40.96
C ARG A 178 -3.85 -17.35 -42.25
N PRO A 179 -3.07 -17.21 -43.32
CA PRO A 179 -3.65 -16.87 -44.61
C PRO A 179 -4.70 -17.93 -44.97
N PRO A 180 -5.79 -17.54 -45.67
CA PRO A 180 -6.87 -18.45 -46.02
C PRO A 180 -6.31 -19.67 -46.75
N LYS A 181 -6.87 -20.86 -46.45
CA LYS A 181 -6.60 -22.11 -47.16
C LYS A 181 -6.82 -21.88 -48.65
N GLY A 182 -5.72 -21.61 -49.37
CA GLY A 182 -5.65 -21.69 -50.82
C GLY A 182 -5.07 -23.04 -51.17
N ASP A 183 -5.81 -23.79 -51.98
CA ASP A 183 -5.48 -25.11 -52.49
C ASP A 183 -4.12 -25.14 -53.19
N LYS A 184 -3.08 -25.63 -52.50
CA LYS A 184 -1.91 -26.26 -53.14
C LYS A 184 -1.43 -27.43 -52.28
N PRO A 185 -1.23 -28.63 -52.85
CA PRO A 185 -0.67 -29.75 -52.10
C PRO A 185 0.80 -29.43 -51.77
N ILE A 186 1.09 -29.27 -50.49
CA ILE A 186 2.44 -29.03 -49.97
C ILE A 186 3.17 -30.37 -49.99
N SER A 187 4.25 -30.45 -50.75
CA SER A 187 5.17 -31.59 -50.77
C SER A 187 5.77 -31.83 -49.38
N SER A 188 6.00 -33.11 -49.06
CA SER A 188 6.41 -33.62 -47.75
C SER A 188 7.77 -33.10 -47.22
N ASP A 189 8.57 -32.38 -48.03
CA ASP A 189 9.84 -31.79 -47.61
C ASP A 189 9.71 -30.41 -46.95
N SER A 190 8.53 -29.79 -47.00
CA SER A 190 8.28 -28.43 -46.49
C SER A 190 7.91 -28.37 -45.00
N THR A 191 7.75 -29.50 -44.32
CA THR A 191 7.20 -29.58 -42.95
C THR A 191 8.21 -30.05 -41.91
N ASP A 192 9.41 -30.46 -42.33
CA ASP A 192 10.48 -30.83 -41.42
C ASP A 192 11.12 -29.57 -40.80
N HIS A 193 10.85 -29.35 -39.52
CA HIS A 193 11.46 -28.30 -38.72
C HIS A 193 12.86 -28.68 -38.25
N CYS A 194 13.29 -29.94 -38.40
CA CYS A 194 14.63 -30.38 -38.03
C CYS A 194 15.66 -30.26 -39.16
N ALA A 195 15.27 -29.92 -40.38
CA ALA A 195 16.17 -29.83 -41.53
C ALA A 195 17.41 -28.92 -41.26
N PRO A 196 18.60 -29.30 -41.77
CA PRO A 196 19.83 -28.51 -41.60
C PRO A 196 19.74 -27.18 -42.35
N GLY A 197 20.48 -26.17 -41.87
CA GLY A 197 20.56 -24.85 -42.53
C GLY A 197 19.33 -23.94 -42.36
N LEU A 198 18.29 -24.36 -41.64
CA LEU A 198 17.16 -23.50 -41.32
C LEU A 198 17.51 -22.43 -40.28
N SER A 199 17.09 -21.20 -40.54
CA SER A 199 17.13 -20.13 -39.54
C SER A 199 16.18 -20.44 -38.37
N ARG A 200 16.42 -19.81 -37.22
CA ARG A 200 15.56 -19.95 -36.04
C ARG A 200 14.10 -19.63 -36.36
N SER A 201 13.83 -18.55 -37.09
CA SER A 201 12.48 -18.15 -37.46
C SER A 201 11.80 -19.16 -38.38
N GLU A 202 12.51 -19.69 -39.38
CA GLU A 202 11.96 -20.68 -40.30
C GLU A 202 11.69 -22.02 -39.61
N ARG A 203 12.58 -22.41 -38.70
CA ARG A 203 12.42 -23.60 -37.86
C ARG A 203 11.16 -23.51 -36.99
N MET A 204 10.95 -22.36 -36.35
CA MET A 204 9.74 -22.10 -35.56
C MET A 204 8.48 -22.05 -36.42
N ARG A 205 8.56 -21.45 -37.63
CA ARG A 205 7.45 -21.43 -38.59
C ARG A 205 7.01 -22.85 -38.97
N ARG A 206 7.97 -23.74 -39.25
CA ARG A 206 7.69 -25.14 -39.61
C ARG A 206 7.18 -25.94 -38.42
N LEU A 207 7.72 -25.73 -37.21
CA LEU A 207 7.21 -26.38 -36.00
C LEU A 207 5.72 -26.02 -35.78
N ALA A 208 5.36 -24.74 -35.96
CA ALA A 208 3.98 -24.24 -35.83
C ALA A 208 2.99 -24.78 -36.87
N LEU A 209 3.45 -25.36 -37.98
CA LEU A 209 2.57 -26.05 -38.92
C LEU A 209 1.88 -27.27 -38.28
N ASN A 210 2.48 -27.83 -37.23
CA ASN A 210 1.98 -29.03 -36.55
C ASN A 210 0.99 -28.70 -35.42
N GLY A 211 0.74 -27.41 -35.11
CA GLY A 211 -0.11 -26.98 -34.00
C GLY A 211 0.45 -25.80 -33.21
N THR A 212 -0.16 -25.52 -32.05
CA THR A 212 0.21 -24.38 -31.21
C THR A 212 1.55 -24.62 -30.52
N VAL A 213 2.56 -23.83 -30.87
CA VAL A 213 3.88 -23.86 -30.25
C VAL A 213 3.79 -23.36 -28.81
N ARG A 214 4.37 -24.14 -27.89
CA ARG A 214 4.53 -23.75 -26.49
C ARG A 214 6.00 -23.69 -26.14
N GLU A 215 6.39 -22.67 -25.41
CA GLU A 215 7.70 -22.62 -24.76
C GLU A 215 7.61 -23.38 -23.44
N ASN A 216 8.35 -24.48 -23.31
CA ASN A 216 8.31 -25.33 -22.10
C ASN A 216 9.49 -25.05 -21.17
N ALA A 217 10.59 -24.54 -21.72
CA ALA A 217 11.76 -24.08 -20.98
C ALA A 217 12.43 -22.96 -21.77
N LYS A 218 13.34 -22.22 -21.13
CA LYS A 218 14.08 -21.14 -21.78
C LYS A 218 14.74 -21.64 -23.07
N GLU A 219 14.41 -21.02 -24.20
CA GLU A 219 14.89 -21.40 -25.54
C GLU A 219 14.45 -22.80 -26.03
N SER A 220 13.41 -23.40 -25.43
CA SER A 220 12.88 -24.72 -25.79
C SER A 220 11.40 -24.67 -26.11
N TYR A 221 11.06 -25.15 -27.32
CA TYR A 221 9.73 -25.04 -27.90
C TYR A 221 9.20 -26.41 -28.35
N SER A 222 7.92 -26.69 -28.14
CA SER A 222 7.30 -27.93 -28.62
C SER A 222 5.87 -27.76 -29.14
N VAL A 223 5.47 -28.73 -29.98
CA VAL A 223 4.13 -28.94 -30.52
C VAL A 223 3.85 -30.44 -30.58
N GLY A 224 2.98 -30.95 -29.72
CA GLY A 224 2.71 -32.40 -29.67
C GLY A 224 3.98 -33.20 -29.35
N SER A 225 4.37 -34.12 -30.22
CA SER A 225 5.61 -34.91 -30.12
C SER A 225 6.86 -34.24 -30.71
N LYS A 226 6.72 -33.06 -31.33
CA LYS A 226 7.82 -32.35 -31.98
C LYS A 226 8.38 -31.27 -31.08
N SER A 227 9.70 -31.10 -31.05
CA SER A 227 10.38 -30.11 -30.23
C SER A 227 11.65 -29.57 -30.87
N VAL A 228 12.08 -28.40 -30.40
CA VAL A 228 13.38 -27.80 -30.73
C VAL A 228 13.91 -27.01 -29.55
N MET A 229 15.20 -27.16 -29.27
CA MET A 229 15.93 -26.40 -28.26
C MET A 229 17.08 -25.63 -28.91
N PHE A 230 17.18 -24.34 -28.62
CA PHE A 230 18.24 -23.48 -29.10
C PHE A 230 19.28 -23.21 -28.00
N SER A 231 20.53 -23.06 -28.42
CA SER A 231 21.61 -22.51 -27.61
C SER A 231 21.52 -20.98 -27.55
N TRP A 232 22.29 -20.38 -26.66
CA TRP A 232 22.38 -18.93 -26.47
C TRP A 232 22.89 -18.20 -27.72
N ASP A 233 23.65 -18.88 -28.59
CA ASP A 233 24.14 -18.38 -29.88
C ASP A 233 23.14 -18.61 -31.04
N GLY A 234 21.96 -19.18 -30.74
CA GLY A 234 20.92 -19.46 -31.72
C GLY A 234 21.12 -20.76 -32.50
N SER A 235 22.17 -21.55 -32.21
CA SER A 235 22.36 -22.88 -32.80
C SER A 235 21.35 -23.90 -32.22
N VAL A 236 21.06 -24.97 -32.94
CA VAL A 236 20.13 -26.02 -32.50
C VAL A 236 20.87 -27.03 -31.64
N LEU A 237 20.45 -27.17 -30.38
CA LEU A 237 21.00 -28.16 -29.45
C LEU A 237 20.29 -29.51 -29.56
N LEU A 238 18.97 -29.49 -29.72
CA LEU A 238 18.12 -30.67 -29.82
C LEU A 238 16.95 -30.39 -30.75
N CYS A 239 16.57 -31.34 -31.60
CA CYS A 239 15.39 -31.25 -32.44
C CYS A 239 14.76 -32.63 -32.61
N SER A 240 13.45 -32.74 -32.38
CA SER A 240 12.67 -33.98 -32.49
C SER A 240 11.31 -33.73 -33.13
#